data_AF-A0A2G5VP82-F1
#
_entry.id   AF-A0A2G5VP82-F1
#
_cell.length_a   1.000
_cell.length_b   1.000
_cell.length_c   1.000
_cell.angle_alpha   90.00
_cell.angle_beta   90.00
_cell.angle_gamma   90.00
#
_symmetry.space_group_name_H-M   'P 1'
#
loop_
_entity.id
_entity.type
_entity.pdbx_description
1 polymer ?
#
loop_
_entity_poly.entity_id
_entity_poly.type
_entity_poly.pdbx_seq_one_letter_code
_entity_poly.pdbx_strand_id
1 'polypeptide(L)'
;MAFTHFWNKNSGYMRMGTVATGRDIKKYCCIFLTISACLGIYGFFYYENQYTIHVDGRVVNFTGVEDFIPPFINYYPDLLVAPEHKLIGCAIPKSMSQLIINIMCLLYDEHRFLTDNNSLNDTWTTESAGNCFDCNKKDLRCFVRKTYEILKNISDYRHHFREMDGMAAHAAPLTWMCNFEKDLEKWDLLMIGSDFEERKSSSLHLANILTRQGFNETLVDKIQKDMTIGETAHSTHKSSHRQEAERQIREDPYIRDLLHKIYFFDYVVFPFKRDVLDKKYQTNFWKVPEE
;
A
#
# COMPACT_ATOMS: atom_id res chain seq x y z
N MET A 1 -34.90 10.15 -60.69
CA MET A 1 -34.51 11.58 -60.70
C MET A 1 -33.12 11.69 -60.13
N ALA A 2 -32.19 12.13 -60.96
CA ALA A 2 -30.83 12.51 -60.57
C ALA A 2 -30.85 13.85 -59.81
N PHE A 3 -29.82 14.10 -58.98
CA PHE A 3 -28.81 15.17 -59.11
C PHE A 3 -28.00 15.22 -57.78
N THR A 4 -26.75 14.75 -57.77
CA THR A 4 -25.44 15.47 -57.92
C THR A 4 -24.79 15.81 -56.58
N HIS A 5 -23.64 15.21 -56.25
CA HIS A 5 -22.26 15.62 -56.58
C HIS A 5 -21.72 16.78 -55.71
N PHE A 6 -20.76 16.46 -54.84
CA PHE A 6 -19.51 17.22 -54.76
C PHE A 6 -18.36 16.27 -54.40
N TRP A 7 -17.52 15.99 -55.39
CA TRP A 7 -16.26 15.26 -55.27
C TRP A 7 -15.15 16.29 -55.23
N ASN A 8 -14.28 16.24 -54.21
CA ASN A 8 -12.97 16.89 -54.28
C ASN A 8 -11.97 15.88 -54.84
N LYS A 9 -11.47 16.18 -56.05
CA LYS A 9 -10.38 15.50 -56.75
C LYS A 9 -9.06 15.91 -56.09
N ASN A 10 -8.39 14.98 -55.41
CA ASN A 10 -6.92 14.82 -55.46
C ASN A 10 -6.46 13.71 -54.50
N SER A 11 -6.63 12.46 -54.93
CA SER A 11 -5.90 11.32 -54.36
C SER A 11 -5.40 10.47 -55.53
N GLY A 12 -4.37 10.99 -56.20
CA GLY A 12 -3.53 10.18 -57.08
C GLY A 12 -2.79 9.17 -56.21
N TYR A 13 -3.30 7.95 -56.15
CA TYR A 13 -2.53 6.80 -55.70
C TYR A 13 -1.36 6.61 -56.67
N MET A 14 -0.16 7.05 -56.28
CA MET A 14 1.06 6.55 -56.91
C MET A 14 1.15 5.06 -56.58
N ARG A 15 0.95 4.22 -57.60
CA ARG A 15 1.46 2.85 -57.61
C ARG A 15 2.96 2.94 -57.37
N MET A 16 3.42 2.55 -56.18
CA MET A 16 4.83 2.27 -55.94
C MET A 16 5.22 1.16 -56.92
N GLY A 17 6.07 1.54 -57.90
CA GLY A 17 6.73 0.58 -58.74
C GLY A 17 7.50 -0.40 -57.87
N THR A 18 7.38 -1.68 -58.17
CA THR A 18 8.20 -2.73 -57.56
C THR A 18 9.65 -2.44 -57.89
N VAL A 19 10.36 -1.81 -56.95
CA VAL A 19 11.80 -1.74 -56.95
C VAL A 19 12.30 -3.15 -56.71
N ALA A 20 12.79 -3.78 -57.76
CA ALA A 20 13.56 -5.00 -57.67
C ALA A 20 14.85 -4.71 -56.89
N THR A 21 14.82 -4.90 -55.57
CA THR A 21 16.04 -5.11 -54.80
C THR A 21 16.15 -6.58 -54.50
N GLY A 22 17.07 -7.26 -55.18
CA GLY A 22 17.58 -8.57 -54.78
C GLY A 22 18.30 -8.46 -53.44
N ARG A 23 17.53 -8.27 -52.36
CA ARG A 23 18.00 -8.22 -50.99
C ARG A 23 17.27 -9.31 -50.22
N ASP A 24 18.04 -10.26 -49.75
CA ASP A 24 17.62 -11.51 -49.12
C ASP A 24 16.69 -11.25 -47.92
N ILE A 25 15.38 -11.39 -48.13
CA ILE A 25 14.33 -11.21 -47.11
C ILE A 25 14.59 -12.10 -45.88
N LYS A 26 15.22 -13.27 -46.05
CA LYS A 26 15.58 -14.15 -44.93
C LYS A 26 16.60 -13.50 -44.00
N LYS A 27 17.55 -12.73 -44.55
CA LYS A 27 18.60 -12.05 -43.79
C LYS A 27 18.02 -10.97 -42.87
N TYR A 28 17.02 -10.22 -43.35
CA TYR A 28 16.33 -9.22 -42.54
C TYR A 28 15.38 -9.85 -41.52
N CYS A 29 14.73 -10.98 -41.84
CA CYS A 29 13.87 -11.71 -40.91
C CYS A 29 14.64 -12.19 -39.67
N CYS A 30 15.83 -12.75 -39.84
CA CYS A 30 16.70 -13.13 -38.72
C CYS A 30 17.14 -11.93 -37.88
N ILE A 31 17.41 -10.77 -38.52
CA ILE A 31 17.77 -9.54 -37.80
C ILE A 31 16.58 -9.01 -36.98
N PHE A 32 15.36 -9.00 -37.52
CA PHE A 32 14.18 -8.59 -36.77
C PHE A 32 13.85 -9.54 -35.61
N LEU A 33 13.96 -10.85 -35.83
CA LEU A 33 13.74 -11.84 -34.78
C LEU A 33 14.80 -11.76 -33.68
N THR A 34 16.06 -11.52 -34.04
CA THR A 34 17.14 -11.34 -33.05
C THR A 34 17.00 -10.02 -32.30
N ILE A 35 16.67 -8.90 -32.96
CA ILE A 35 16.39 -7.63 -32.27
C ILE A 35 15.17 -7.76 -31.36
N SER A 36 14.09 -8.42 -31.81
CA SER A 36 12.91 -8.63 -30.97
C SER A 36 13.19 -9.57 -29.79
N ALA A 37 14.01 -10.61 -29.98
CA ALA A 37 14.44 -11.48 -28.89
C ALA A 37 15.38 -10.73 -27.94
N CYS A 38 16.32 -9.94 -28.43
CA CYS A 38 17.22 -9.13 -27.62
C CYS A 38 16.47 -8.03 -26.87
N LEU A 39 15.46 -7.38 -27.46
CA LEU A 39 14.60 -6.42 -26.77
C LEU A 39 13.66 -7.09 -25.79
N GLY A 40 13.15 -8.29 -26.09
CA GLY A 40 12.34 -9.09 -25.16
C GLY A 40 13.17 -9.58 -23.97
N ILE A 41 14.40 -10.03 -24.22
CA ILE A 41 15.39 -10.42 -23.20
C ILE A 41 15.83 -9.19 -22.41
N TYR A 42 16.11 -8.07 -23.08
CA TYR A 42 16.47 -6.81 -22.44
C TYR A 42 15.33 -6.31 -21.57
N GLY A 43 14.10 -6.22 -22.07
CA GLY A 43 12.93 -5.83 -21.26
C GLY A 43 12.58 -6.83 -20.16
N PHE A 44 12.94 -8.11 -20.32
CA PHE A 44 12.82 -9.13 -19.27
C PHE A 44 13.88 -8.99 -18.17
N PHE A 45 15.10 -8.57 -18.52
CA PHE A 45 16.19 -8.34 -17.56
C PHE A 45 16.26 -6.90 -17.00
N TYR A 46 15.74 -5.92 -17.74
CA TYR A 46 15.61 -4.50 -17.38
C TYR A 46 14.16 -4.15 -17.03
N TYR A 47 13.52 -5.00 -16.23
CA TYR A 47 12.37 -4.55 -15.45
C TYR A 47 12.91 -3.59 -14.39
N GLU A 48 13.16 -2.34 -14.78
CA GLU A 48 13.52 -1.29 -13.84
C GLU A 48 12.45 -1.23 -12.75
N ASN A 49 12.88 -1.09 -11.50
CA ASN A 49 11.98 -0.90 -10.37
C ASN A 49 11.08 0.29 -10.73
N GLN A 50 9.77 0.05 -10.83
CA GLN A 50 8.79 1.10 -11.14
C GLN A 50 8.65 2.13 -10.01
N TYR A 51 9.43 1.99 -8.94
CA TYR A 51 9.39 2.79 -7.73
C TYR A 51 10.78 3.24 -7.32
N THR A 52 10.86 4.46 -6.75
CA THR A 52 12.08 5.00 -6.14
C THR A 52 11.94 4.97 -4.63
N ILE A 53 12.91 4.38 -3.93
CA ILE A 53 12.96 4.36 -2.47
C ILE A 53 14.24 5.03 -2.01
N HIS A 54 14.10 5.88 -1.00
CA HIS A 54 15.21 6.50 -0.30
C HIS A 54 15.51 5.73 0.98
N VAL A 55 16.75 5.26 1.12
CA VAL A 55 17.27 4.71 2.37
C VAL A 55 18.37 5.65 2.86
N ASP A 56 18.20 6.20 4.07
CA ASP A 56 19.12 7.16 4.67
C ASP A 56 19.40 8.36 3.74
N GLY A 57 18.36 8.84 3.06
CA GLY A 57 18.41 9.98 2.13
C GLY A 57 18.96 9.67 0.73
N ARG A 58 19.35 8.42 0.44
CA ARG A 58 19.92 8.01 -0.86
C ARG A 58 18.96 7.12 -1.63
N VAL A 59 18.86 7.32 -2.94
CA VAL A 59 18.17 6.37 -3.82
C VAL A 59 18.95 5.08 -3.86
N VAL A 60 18.25 3.94 -3.76
CA VAL A 60 18.87 2.61 -3.76
C VAL A 60 18.20 1.68 -4.78
N ASN A 61 19.00 0.80 -5.36
CA ASN A 61 18.53 -0.26 -6.26
C ASN A 61 18.43 -1.57 -5.50
N PHE A 62 17.25 -2.21 -5.55
CA PHE A 62 17.03 -3.51 -4.92
C PHE A 62 17.40 -4.67 -5.86
N THR A 63 17.93 -5.74 -5.30
CA THR A 63 18.27 -7.00 -6.00
C THR A 63 17.89 -8.20 -5.14
N GLY A 64 17.36 -9.28 -5.73
CA GLY A 64 16.99 -10.47 -4.97
C GLY A 64 15.67 -10.30 -4.20
N VAL A 65 14.80 -9.41 -4.68
CA VAL A 65 13.48 -9.10 -4.10
C VAL A 65 12.35 -9.40 -5.09
N GLU A 66 12.61 -10.22 -6.10
CA GLU A 66 11.66 -10.52 -7.19
C GLU A 66 10.42 -11.26 -6.67
N ASP A 67 10.57 -12.02 -5.59
CA ASP A 67 9.49 -12.69 -4.87
C ASP A 67 8.92 -11.88 -3.70
N PHE A 68 9.25 -10.59 -3.59
CA PHE A 68 8.66 -9.71 -2.57
C PHE A 68 7.42 -9.04 -3.15
N ILE A 69 6.56 -8.52 -2.27
CA ILE A 69 5.46 -7.65 -2.65
C ILE A 69 6.05 -6.24 -2.85
N PRO A 70 5.98 -5.65 -4.05
CA PRO A 70 6.57 -4.34 -4.31
C PRO A 70 5.81 -3.24 -3.53
N PRO A 71 6.47 -2.13 -3.15
CA PRO A 71 5.80 -1.00 -2.52
C PRO A 71 5.05 -0.14 -3.54
N PHE A 72 4.27 0.82 -3.03
CA PHE A 72 3.64 1.88 -3.81
C PHE A 72 2.70 1.41 -4.93
N ILE A 73 2.11 0.22 -4.79
CA ILE A 73 0.98 -0.17 -5.62
C ILE A 73 -0.20 0.73 -5.26
N ASN A 74 -0.77 1.40 -6.27
CA ASN A 74 -1.96 2.23 -6.09
C ASN A 74 -3.18 1.34 -5.84
N TYR A 75 -3.45 1.05 -4.57
CA TYR A 75 -4.52 0.15 -4.16
C TYR A 75 -5.76 0.93 -3.71
N TYR A 76 -5.65 1.71 -2.62
CA TYR A 76 -6.78 2.47 -2.06
C TYR A 76 -6.32 3.55 -1.06
N PRO A 77 -6.47 4.85 -1.36
CA PRO A 77 -6.28 5.90 -0.37
C PRO A 77 -7.62 6.30 0.28
N ASP A 78 -7.82 5.93 1.55
CA ASP A 78 -8.93 6.44 2.36
C ASP A 78 -8.53 7.73 3.06
N LEU A 79 -8.83 8.87 2.43
CA LEU A 79 -8.46 10.19 2.94
C LEU A 79 -9.65 10.81 3.67
N LEU A 80 -9.41 11.17 4.92
CA LEU A 80 -10.34 11.90 5.77
C LEU A 80 -9.88 13.34 5.86
N VAL A 81 -10.83 14.28 5.82
CA VAL A 81 -10.55 15.72 5.83
C VAL A 81 -11.24 16.39 6.99
N ALA A 82 -10.56 17.32 7.66
CA ALA A 82 -11.14 18.31 8.55
C ALA A 82 -10.78 19.71 8.00
N PRO A 83 -11.53 20.21 7.01
CA PRO A 83 -11.11 21.37 6.22
C PRO A 83 -10.95 22.65 7.03
N GLU A 84 -11.83 22.89 8.01
CA GLU A 84 -11.79 24.07 8.88
C GLU A 84 -10.49 24.12 9.71
N HIS A 85 -9.92 22.95 9.97
CA HIS A 85 -8.69 22.78 10.72
C HIS A 85 -7.47 22.47 9.84
N LYS A 86 -7.64 22.47 8.52
CA LYS A 86 -6.59 22.18 7.52
C LYS A 86 -5.85 20.85 7.79
N LEU A 87 -6.59 19.87 8.31
CA LEU A 87 -6.06 18.54 8.60
C LEU A 87 -6.56 17.54 7.57
N ILE A 88 -5.65 16.66 7.16
CA ILE A 88 -5.93 15.43 6.42
C ILE A 88 -5.42 14.27 7.26
N GLY A 89 -6.23 13.24 7.37
CA GLY A 89 -5.86 11.94 7.94
C GLY A 89 -5.97 10.86 6.87
N CYS A 90 -5.18 9.79 7.00
CA CYS A 90 -5.33 8.61 6.16
C CYS A 90 -5.83 7.44 7.01
N ALA A 91 -7.00 6.89 6.67
CA ALA A 91 -7.56 5.72 7.32
C ALA A 91 -6.96 4.44 6.71
N ILE A 92 -5.90 3.93 7.33
CA ILE A 92 -5.25 2.70 6.90
C ILE A 92 -5.97 1.48 7.51
N PRO A 93 -6.55 0.57 6.70
CA PRO A 93 -7.28 -0.58 7.21
C PRO A 93 -6.45 -1.41 8.20
N LYS A 94 -7.07 -1.84 9.31
CA LYS A 94 -6.45 -2.58 10.43
C LYS A 94 -5.24 -1.92 11.10
N SER A 95 -4.89 -0.69 10.74
CA SER A 95 -3.89 0.13 11.44
C SER A 95 -4.59 1.23 12.23
N MET A 96 -5.37 0.82 13.23
CA MET A 96 -6.18 1.72 14.07
C MET A 96 -7.14 2.63 13.25
N SER A 97 -7.55 2.20 12.05
CA SER A 97 -8.46 2.96 11.18
C SER A 97 -9.72 3.43 11.89
N GLN A 98 -10.31 2.60 12.75
CA GLN A 98 -11.50 2.97 13.52
C GLN A 98 -11.26 4.20 14.41
N LEU A 99 -10.13 4.23 15.11
CA LEU A 99 -9.76 5.36 15.95
C LEU A 99 -9.53 6.62 15.10
N ILE A 100 -8.84 6.48 13.96
CA ILE A 100 -8.60 7.59 13.03
C ILE A 100 -9.92 8.13 12.47
N ILE A 101 -10.84 7.26 12.04
CA ILE A 101 -12.17 7.63 11.56
C ILE A 101 -12.92 8.40 12.65
N ASN A 102 -12.94 7.89 13.88
CA ASN A 102 -13.67 8.52 14.97
C ASN A 102 -13.08 9.89 15.32
N ILE A 103 -11.74 10.01 15.34
CA ILE A 103 -11.05 11.29 15.54
C ILE A 103 -11.43 12.26 14.42
N MET A 104 -11.31 11.87 13.16
CA MET A 104 -11.62 12.76 12.04
C MET A 104 -13.09 13.15 11.97
N CYS A 105 -14.03 12.27 12.36
CA CYS A 105 -15.44 12.62 12.51
C CYS A 105 -15.67 13.67 13.60
N LEU A 106 -15.02 13.53 14.77
CA LEU A 106 -15.05 14.52 15.85
C LEU A 106 -14.46 15.86 15.37
N LEU A 107 -13.35 15.83 14.64
CA LEU A 107 -12.69 17.04 14.11
C LEU A 107 -13.47 17.68 12.95
N TYR A 108 -14.37 16.94 12.29
CA TYR A 108 -15.18 17.49 11.20
C TYR A 108 -16.40 18.26 11.72
N ASP A 109 -17.06 17.76 12.77
CA ASP A 109 -18.23 18.41 13.38
C ASP A 109 -18.31 18.03 14.88
N GLU A 110 -17.58 18.79 15.70
CA GLU A 110 -17.48 18.55 17.14
C GLU A 110 -18.86 18.63 17.81
N HIS A 111 -19.66 19.66 17.48
CA HIS A 111 -20.97 19.86 18.09
C HIS A 111 -21.86 18.65 17.86
N ARG A 112 -21.97 18.18 16.61
CA ARG A 112 -22.79 17.02 16.28
C ARG A 112 -22.27 15.74 16.91
N PHE A 113 -20.95 15.52 16.88
CA PHE A 113 -20.34 14.34 17.48
C PHE A 113 -20.66 14.24 18.98
N LEU A 114 -20.61 15.37 19.70
CA LEU A 114 -20.93 15.45 21.12
C LEU A 114 -22.44 15.36 21.40
N THR A 115 -23.31 15.99 20.60
CA THR A 115 -24.77 15.92 20.79
C THR A 115 -25.33 14.53 20.56
N ASP A 116 -24.73 13.78 19.64
CA ASP A 116 -25.11 12.41 19.34
C ASP A 116 -24.57 11.42 20.39
N ASN A 117 -23.83 11.90 21.40
CA ASN A 117 -23.19 11.12 22.45
C ASN A 117 -22.24 10.03 21.89
N ASN A 118 -21.60 10.32 20.76
CA ASN A 118 -20.62 9.43 20.15
C ASN A 118 -19.32 9.42 20.96
N SER A 119 -18.59 8.32 20.85
CA SER A 119 -17.33 8.05 21.51
C SER A 119 -16.25 7.69 20.50
N LEU A 120 -14.98 8.00 20.82
CA LEU A 120 -13.84 7.54 20.01
C LEU A 120 -13.69 6.01 20.02
N ASN A 121 -14.42 5.30 20.88
CA ASN A 121 -14.44 3.84 20.94
C ASN A 121 -15.58 3.21 20.14
N ASP A 122 -16.48 4.02 19.57
CA ASP A 122 -17.64 3.52 18.85
C ASP A 122 -17.21 2.78 17.58
N THR A 123 -17.99 1.76 17.22
CA THR A 123 -17.77 0.90 16.07
C THR A 123 -18.80 1.22 15.00
N TRP A 124 -18.36 1.78 13.87
CA TRP A 124 -19.21 1.98 12.70
C TRP A 124 -19.23 0.67 11.91
N THR A 125 -20.26 -0.14 12.09
CA THR A 125 -20.30 -1.50 11.53
C THR A 125 -20.49 -1.49 10.02
N THR A 126 -19.65 -2.27 9.32
CA THR A 126 -20.14 -3.24 8.33
C THR A 126 -19.47 -4.58 8.66
N GLU A 127 -20.12 -5.37 9.53
CA GLU A 127 -19.75 -6.77 9.73
C GLU A 127 -20.10 -7.55 8.46
N SER A 128 -19.22 -7.52 7.48
CA SER A 128 -19.03 -8.70 6.66
C SER A 128 -17.84 -9.44 7.26
N ALA A 129 -18.13 -10.47 8.05
CA ALA A 129 -17.15 -11.50 8.35
C ALA A 129 -16.79 -12.18 7.02
N GLY A 130 -15.92 -11.54 6.24
CA GLY A 130 -15.35 -12.15 5.05
C GLY A 130 -14.67 -13.43 5.48
N ASN A 131 -14.92 -14.52 4.75
CA ASN A 131 -14.18 -15.77 4.97
C ASN A 131 -12.68 -15.44 4.93
N CYS A 132 -11.88 -15.99 5.85
CA CYS A 132 -10.43 -15.82 5.91
C CYS A 132 -9.75 -16.53 4.73
N PHE A 133 -10.05 -16.11 3.50
CA PHE A 133 -9.73 -16.76 2.25
C PHE A 133 -10.11 -18.27 2.26
N ASP A 134 -11.23 -18.62 2.89
CA ASP A 134 -11.67 -20.01 3.12
C ASP A 134 -10.62 -20.91 3.82
N CYS A 135 -9.72 -20.33 4.60
CA CYS A 135 -8.80 -21.08 5.44
C CYS A 135 -9.48 -21.58 6.71
N ASN A 136 -9.05 -22.74 7.21
CA ASN A 136 -9.46 -23.23 8.52
C ASN A 136 -9.08 -22.21 9.60
N LYS A 137 -9.95 -22.00 10.60
CA LYS A 137 -9.84 -20.94 11.63
C LYS A 137 -8.50 -20.87 12.39
N LYS A 138 -7.67 -21.92 12.34
CA LYS A 138 -6.38 -22.01 13.04
C LYS A 138 -5.18 -22.21 12.09
N ASP A 139 -5.42 -22.22 10.78
CA ASP A 139 -4.38 -22.48 9.78
C ASP A 139 -3.78 -21.17 9.28
N LEU A 140 -2.81 -20.65 10.05
CA LEU A 140 -2.14 -19.41 9.71
C LEU A 140 -1.24 -19.55 8.47
N ARG A 141 -0.71 -20.76 8.20
CA ARG A 141 0.03 -21.03 6.95
C ARG A 141 -0.87 -20.82 5.73
N CYS A 142 -2.09 -21.37 5.74
CA CYS A 142 -3.06 -21.17 4.67
C CYS A 142 -3.34 -19.68 4.47
N PHE A 143 -3.63 -18.97 5.56
CA PHE A 143 -4.00 -17.56 5.51
C PHE A 143 -2.87 -16.71 4.91
N VAL A 144 -1.66 -16.79 5.46
CA VAL A 144 -0.51 -15.99 5.02
C VAL A 144 -0.10 -16.33 3.59
N ARG A 145 -0.16 -17.61 3.20
CA ARG A 145 0.09 -18.03 1.81
C ARG A 145 -0.90 -17.42 0.84
N LYS A 146 -2.21 -17.50 1.13
CA LYS A 146 -3.25 -16.91 0.28
C LYS A 146 -3.15 -15.39 0.22
N THR A 147 -2.85 -14.73 1.35
CA THR A 147 -2.54 -13.29 1.38
C THR A 147 -1.41 -12.95 0.42
N TYR A 148 -0.28 -13.66 0.50
CA TYR A 148 0.86 -13.44 -0.39
C TYR A 148 0.48 -13.65 -1.86
N GLU A 149 -0.21 -14.75 -2.19
CA GLU A 149 -0.65 -15.06 -3.57
C GLU A 149 -1.57 -13.95 -4.13
N ILE A 150 -2.53 -13.48 -3.34
CA ILE A 150 -3.47 -12.42 -3.73
C ILE A 150 -2.75 -11.09 -3.91
N LEU A 151 -1.91 -10.66 -2.97
CA LEU A 151 -1.14 -9.43 -3.08
C LEU A 151 -0.17 -9.46 -4.27
N LYS A 152 0.47 -10.62 -4.52
CA LYS A 152 1.34 -10.77 -5.69
C LYS A 152 0.56 -10.61 -6.99
N ASN A 153 -0.64 -11.21 -7.07
CA ASN A 153 -1.53 -11.05 -8.21
C ASN A 153 -2.01 -9.60 -8.40
N ILE A 154 -2.31 -8.89 -7.30
CA ILE A 154 -2.68 -7.47 -7.35
C ILE A 154 -1.51 -6.62 -7.86
N SER A 155 -0.28 -6.92 -7.43
CA SER A 155 0.91 -6.17 -7.84
C SER A 155 1.33 -6.41 -9.30
N ASP A 156 0.81 -7.45 -9.95
CA ASP A 156 1.09 -7.73 -11.35
C ASP A 156 0.17 -6.85 -12.24
N TYR A 157 0.72 -5.71 -12.68
CA TYR A 157 0.08 -4.68 -13.52
C TYR A 157 -0.56 -5.19 -14.83
N ARG A 158 -0.39 -6.46 -15.19
CA ARG A 158 -1.01 -7.09 -16.38
C ARG A 158 -2.53 -7.18 -16.29
N HIS A 159 -3.12 -6.94 -15.12
CA HIS A 159 -4.56 -6.96 -14.93
C HIS A 159 -5.01 -5.65 -14.26
N HIS A 160 -5.83 -4.86 -14.96
CA HIS A 160 -6.56 -3.76 -14.32
C HIS A 160 -7.40 -4.37 -13.20
N PHE A 161 -7.07 -4.02 -11.96
CA PHE A 161 -7.76 -4.55 -10.78
C PHE A 161 -9.24 -4.19 -10.85
N ARG A 162 -10.12 -5.20 -10.89
CA ARG A 162 -11.54 -5.01 -11.18
C ARG A 162 -12.43 -4.94 -9.93
N GLU A 163 -12.05 -5.52 -8.79
CA GLU A 163 -12.85 -5.49 -7.55
C GLU A 163 -11.98 -5.63 -6.30
N MET A 164 -12.25 -4.80 -5.28
CA MET A 164 -11.54 -4.77 -3.99
C MET A 164 -11.89 -5.98 -3.11
N ASP A 165 -10.92 -6.85 -2.86
CA ASP A 165 -11.02 -7.87 -1.82
C ASP A 165 -10.80 -7.21 -0.45
N GLY A 166 -11.84 -7.12 0.37
CA GLY A 166 -11.79 -6.46 1.67
C GLY A 166 -10.80 -7.11 2.65
N MET A 167 -10.53 -8.42 2.53
CA MET A 167 -9.52 -9.09 3.35
C MET A 167 -8.10 -8.81 2.85
N ALA A 168 -7.91 -8.71 1.53
CA ALA A 168 -6.66 -8.26 0.94
C ALA A 168 -6.35 -6.81 1.35
N ALA A 169 -7.36 -5.93 1.36
CA ALA A 169 -7.21 -4.56 1.84
C ALA A 169 -6.76 -4.46 3.31
N HIS A 170 -7.30 -5.35 4.16
CA HIS A 170 -6.89 -5.44 5.57
C HIS A 170 -5.46 -5.97 5.78
N ALA A 171 -4.89 -6.66 4.79
CA ALA A 171 -3.59 -7.31 4.87
C ALA A 171 -2.55 -6.71 3.91
N ALA A 172 -2.91 -5.67 3.16
CA ALA A 172 -2.02 -5.01 2.22
C ALA A 172 -0.93 -4.22 2.96
N PRO A 173 0.28 -4.10 2.39
CA PRO A 173 1.36 -3.29 2.96
C PRO A 173 0.94 -1.82 3.15
N LEU A 174 1.50 -1.17 4.16
CA LEU A 174 1.26 0.26 4.45
C LEU A 174 1.70 1.15 3.28
N THR A 175 2.77 0.77 2.60
CA THR A 175 3.29 1.44 1.40
C THR A 175 2.29 1.48 0.23
N TRP A 176 1.21 0.70 0.25
CA TRP A 176 0.15 0.74 -0.78
C TRP A 176 -0.92 1.79 -0.52
N MET A 177 -0.83 2.48 0.62
CA MET A 177 -1.85 3.41 1.10
C MET A 177 -1.38 4.87 0.96
N CYS A 178 -2.33 5.80 1.05
CA CYS A 178 -2.09 7.24 1.28
C CYS A 178 -1.17 7.96 0.28
N ASN A 179 -0.88 7.37 -0.89
CA ASN A 179 0.06 7.90 -1.88
C ASN A 179 1.44 8.25 -1.29
N PHE A 180 1.95 7.43 -0.36
CA PHE A 180 3.24 7.67 0.29
C PHE A 180 4.42 7.80 -0.67
N GLU A 181 4.35 7.21 -1.87
CA GLU A 181 5.37 7.38 -2.92
C GLU A 181 5.72 8.85 -3.20
N LYS A 182 4.71 9.74 -3.18
CA LYS A 182 4.85 11.13 -3.64
C LYS A 182 5.04 12.11 -2.49
N ASP A 183 4.39 11.84 -1.37
CA ASP A 183 4.15 12.85 -0.34
C ASP A 183 4.49 12.37 1.07
N LEU A 184 5.24 11.25 1.24
CA LEU A 184 5.58 10.72 2.57
C LEU A 184 6.16 11.78 3.52
N GLU A 185 7.02 12.67 3.02
CA GLU A 185 7.64 13.77 3.79
C GLU A 185 6.64 14.81 4.32
N LYS A 186 5.42 14.85 3.78
CA LYS A 186 4.34 15.76 4.19
C LYS A 186 3.45 15.17 5.28
N TRP A 187 3.60 13.89 5.59
CA TRP A 187 2.79 13.20 6.59
C TRP A 187 3.45 13.21 7.97
N ASP A 188 2.69 13.58 9.00
CA ASP A 188 3.04 13.26 10.38
C ASP A 188 2.66 11.80 10.68
N LEU A 189 3.66 10.95 10.93
CA LEU A 189 3.46 9.53 11.22
C LEU A 189 3.17 9.30 12.72
N LEU A 190 2.02 8.69 13.02
CA LEU A 190 1.61 8.29 14.37
C LEU A 190 1.82 6.79 14.55
N MET A 191 2.92 6.41 15.20
CA MET A 191 3.33 5.01 15.38
C MET A 191 2.57 4.34 16.53
N ILE A 192 1.40 3.79 16.24
CA ILE A 192 0.55 3.16 17.26
C ILE A 192 0.84 1.67 17.34
N GLY A 193 1.38 1.22 18.46
CA GLY A 193 1.55 -0.20 18.76
C GLY A 193 0.49 -0.74 19.73
N SER A 194 0.59 -2.03 20.07
CA SER A 194 -0.30 -2.67 21.06
C SER A 194 0.10 -2.35 22.50
N ASP A 195 1.36 -1.96 22.71
CA ASP A 195 1.87 -1.58 24.03
C ASP A 195 1.24 -0.27 24.53
N PHE A 196 1.12 -0.13 25.85
CA PHE A 196 0.53 1.07 26.45
C PHE A 196 1.41 2.31 26.25
N GLU A 197 2.74 2.18 26.39
CA GLU A 197 3.65 3.31 26.21
C GLU A 197 3.76 3.72 24.73
N GLU A 198 3.70 2.77 23.80
CA GLU A 198 3.62 3.07 22.36
C GLU A 198 2.34 3.85 22.02
N ARG A 199 1.18 3.44 22.55
CA ARG A 199 -0.08 4.18 22.39
C ARG A 199 -0.03 5.57 23.00
N LYS A 200 0.53 5.68 24.21
CA LYS A 200 0.68 6.95 24.92
C LYS A 200 1.61 7.91 24.17
N SER A 201 2.73 7.43 23.66
CA SER A 201 3.66 8.22 22.84
C SER A 201 2.98 8.74 21.58
N SER A 202 2.20 7.91 20.88
CA SER A 202 1.43 8.34 19.72
C SER A 202 0.33 9.33 20.06
N SER A 203 -0.37 9.13 21.18
CA SER A 203 -1.38 10.07 21.68
C SER A 203 -0.78 11.44 22.00
N LEU A 204 0.39 11.47 22.65
CA LEU A 204 1.15 12.71 22.88
C LEU A 204 1.59 13.37 21.58
N HIS A 205 2.02 12.59 20.58
CA HIS A 205 2.39 13.14 19.28
C HIS A 205 1.19 13.79 18.58
N LEU A 206 0.03 13.13 18.58
CA LEU A 206 -1.20 13.70 18.04
C LEU A 206 -1.63 14.96 18.80
N ALA A 207 -1.60 14.93 20.13
CA ALA A 207 -1.93 16.10 20.95
C ALA A 207 -1.05 17.31 20.58
N ASN A 208 0.25 17.11 20.39
CA ASN A 208 1.16 18.17 19.95
C ASN A 208 0.79 18.73 18.56
N ILE A 209 0.38 17.87 17.62
CA ILE A 209 -0.07 18.30 16.29
C ILE A 209 -1.34 19.16 16.43
N LEU A 210 -2.33 18.69 17.19
CA LEU A 210 -3.59 19.41 17.39
C LEU A 210 -3.37 20.75 18.10
N THR A 211 -2.54 20.81 19.14
CA THR A 211 -2.20 22.08 19.80
C THR A 211 -1.52 23.06 18.82
N ARG A 212 -0.62 22.58 17.96
CA ARG A 212 0.04 23.43 16.93
C ARG A 212 -0.94 23.93 15.87
N GLN A 213 -1.98 23.17 15.56
CA GLN A 213 -3.05 23.59 14.66
C GLN A 213 -4.07 24.54 15.31
N GLY A 214 -3.90 24.86 16.61
CA GLY A 214 -4.72 25.85 17.32
C GLY A 214 -6.02 25.30 17.89
N PHE A 215 -6.13 23.99 18.09
CA PHE A 215 -7.29 23.39 18.76
C PHE A 215 -7.35 23.78 20.24
N ASN A 216 -8.57 23.83 20.79
CA ASN A 216 -8.80 24.12 22.20
C ASN A 216 -8.17 23.03 23.08
N GLU A 217 -7.44 23.44 24.13
CA GLU A 217 -6.81 22.55 25.11
C GLU A 217 -7.79 21.51 25.68
N THR A 218 -9.05 21.88 25.93
CA THR A 218 -10.06 20.97 26.48
C THR A 218 -10.39 19.83 25.51
N LEU A 219 -10.43 20.12 24.21
CA LEU A 219 -10.65 19.12 23.15
C LEU A 219 -9.41 18.24 22.96
N VAL A 220 -8.22 18.84 22.98
CA VAL A 220 -6.96 18.10 22.90
C VAL A 220 -6.82 17.13 24.09
N ASP A 221 -7.08 17.60 25.30
CA ASP A 221 -7.07 16.78 26.52
C ASP A 221 -8.09 15.64 26.45
N LYS A 222 -9.29 15.91 25.91
CA LYS A 222 -10.31 14.88 25.69
C LYS A 222 -9.80 13.81 24.72
N ILE A 223 -9.27 14.19 23.56
CA ILE A 223 -8.73 13.25 22.56
C ILE A 223 -7.60 12.42 23.18
N GLN A 224 -6.66 13.05 23.86
CA GLN A 224 -5.54 12.38 24.49
C GLN A 224 -6.00 11.36 25.55
N LYS A 225 -6.94 11.77 26.40
CA LYS A 225 -7.52 10.92 27.44
C LYS A 225 -8.27 9.74 26.83
N ASP A 226 -9.10 9.98 25.83
CA ASP A 226 -9.91 8.93 25.19
C ASP A 226 -9.02 7.90 24.45
N MET A 227 -7.94 8.35 23.81
CA MET A 227 -6.95 7.46 23.17
C MET A 227 -6.20 6.55 24.15
N THR A 228 -6.07 6.95 25.41
CA THR A 228 -5.29 6.22 26.44
C THR A 228 -6.15 5.37 27.35
N ILE A 229 -7.43 5.72 27.55
CA ILE A 229 -8.37 5.01 28.42
C ILE A 229 -9.17 3.94 27.65
N GLY A 230 -9.49 4.19 26.39
CA GLY A 230 -10.43 3.40 25.61
C GLY A 230 -9.83 2.27 24.79
N GLU A 231 -10.55 1.15 24.71
CA GLU A 231 -10.41 0.19 23.62
C GLU A 231 -11.73 0.13 22.86
N THR A 232 -11.67 0.14 21.53
CA THR A 232 -12.85 -0.15 20.69
C THR A 232 -13.31 -1.59 20.93
N ALA A 233 -14.61 -1.88 20.77
CA ALA A 233 -15.15 -3.24 20.93
C ALA A 233 -14.49 -4.29 20.00
N HIS A 234 -13.87 -3.85 18.89
CA HIS A 234 -13.13 -4.70 17.95
C HIS A 234 -11.63 -4.91 18.31
N SER A 235 -11.18 -4.45 19.48
CA SER A 235 -9.80 -4.65 19.95
C SER A 235 -9.50 -6.14 20.14
N THR A 236 -8.49 -6.66 19.43
CA THR A 236 -8.11 -8.08 19.49
C THR A 236 -6.79 -8.34 20.21
N HIS A 237 -6.07 -7.30 20.65
CA HIS A 237 -4.69 -7.41 21.13
C HIS A 237 -4.53 -8.27 22.41
N LYS A 238 -5.58 -8.34 23.24
CA LYS A 238 -5.62 -9.18 24.45
C LYS A 238 -6.19 -10.59 24.22
N SER A 239 -6.64 -10.91 23.01
CA SER A 239 -7.33 -12.17 22.75
C SER A 239 -6.36 -13.36 22.74
N SER A 240 -6.82 -14.52 23.23
CA SER A 240 -6.07 -15.78 23.14
C SER A 240 -5.77 -16.18 21.69
N HIS A 241 -6.66 -15.84 20.75
CA HIS A 241 -6.46 -16.04 19.31
C HIS A 241 -5.26 -15.25 18.78
N ARG A 242 -5.08 -13.99 19.24
CA ARG A 242 -3.92 -13.17 18.89
C ARG A 242 -2.63 -13.77 19.43
N GLN A 243 -2.61 -14.16 20.70
CA GLN A 243 -1.43 -14.78 21.33
C GLN A 243 -1.01 -16.06 20.58
N GLU A 244 -1.98 -16.88 20.17
CA GLU A 244 -1.74 -18.09 19.40
C GLU A 244 -1.21 -17.78 17.99
N ALA A 245 -1.74 -16.77 17.30
CA ALA A 245 -1.23 -16.34 16.01
C ALA A 245 0.22 -15.82 16.12
N GLU A 246 0.52 -14.99 17.13
CA GLU A 246 1.87 -14.51 17.39
C GLU A 246 2.85 -15.63 17.71
N ARG A 247 2.40 -16.66 18.44
CA ARG A 247 3.20 -17.87 18.70
C ARG A 247 3.53 -18.58 17.37
N GLN A 248 2.53 -18.80 16.51
CA GLN A 248 2.75 -19.42 15.20
C GLN A 248 3.71 -18.60 14.33
N ILE A 249 3.61 -17.27 14.33
CA ILE A 249 4.57 -16.39 13.65
C ILE A 249 5.97 -16.60 14.24
N ARG A 250 6.14 -16.55 15.57
CA ARG A 250 7.47 -16.72 16.19
C ARG A 250 8.08 -18.10 15.95
N GLU A 251 7.29 -19.15 15.88
CA GLU A 251 7.79 -20.52 15.84
C GLU A 251 7.89 -21.10 14.43
N ASP A 252 7.12 -20.58 13.46
CA ASP A 252 7.06 -21.14 12.11
C ASP A 252 7.84 -20.30 11.09
N PRO A 253 9.03 -20.75 10.65
CA PRO A 253 9.85 -19.98 9.71
C PRO A 253 9.20 -19.81 8.34
N TYR A 254 8.29 -20.69 7.93
CA TYR A 254 7.57 -20.55 6.67
C TYR A 254 6.60 -19.35 6.71
N ILE A 255 5.88 -19.20 7.83
CA ILE A 255 4.98 -18.07 8.06
C ILE A 255 5.79 -16.78 8.08
N ARG A 256 6.90 -16.75 8.83
CA ARG A 256 7.76 -15.56 8.86
C ARG A 256 8.32 -15.21 7.50
N ASP A 257 8.83 -16.16 6.73
CA ASP A 257 9.39 -15.91 5.39
C ASP A 257 8.41 -15.14 4.50
N LEU A 258 7.16 -15.58 4.45
CA LEU A 258 6.11 -14.91 3.69
C LEU A 258 5.76 -13.54 4.25
N LEU A 259 5.64 -13.39 5.58
CA LEU A 259 5.36 -12.09 6.19
C LEU A 259 6.48 -11.07 5.93
N HIS A 260 7.74 -11.51 5.95
CA HIS A 260 8.85 -10.65 5.55
C HIS A 260 8.71 -10.22 4.09
N LYS A 261 8.43 -11.15 3.16
CA LYS A 261 8.24 -10.82 1.74
C LYS A 261 7.07 -9.87 1.48
N ILE A 262 6.02 -9.95 2.30
CA ILE A 262 4.86 -9.04 2.22
C ILE A 262 5.22 -7.65 2.73
N TYR A 263 5.81 -7.54 3.92
CA TYR A 263 5.95 -6.25 4.63
C TYR A 263 7.36 -5.65 4.61
N PHE A 264 8.34 -6.29 3.94
CA PHE A 264 9.73 -5.85 3.96
C PHE A 264 9.88 -4.37 3.60
N PHE A 265 9.22 -3.90 2.54
CA PHE A 265 9.34 -2.50 2.14
C PHE A 265 8.71 -1.52 3.14
N ASP A 266 7.72 -1.94 3.93
CA ASP A 266 7.22 -1.08 5.02
C ASP A 266 8.33 -0.82 6.04
N TYR A 267 9.13 -1.83 6.39
CA TYR A 267 10.30 -1.68 7.27
C TYR A 267 11.45 -0.89 6.65
N VAL A 268 11.47 -0.76 5.32
CA VAL A 268 12.47 0.04 4.61
C VAL A 268 12.02 1.50 4.52
N VAL A 269 10.76 1.74 4.17
CA VAL A 269 10.18 3.07 3.89
C VAL A 269 9.82 3.82 5.16
N PHE A 270 9.26 3.14 6.16
CA PHE A 270 8.84 3.76 7.42
C PHE A 270 9.90 3.58 8.51
N PRO A 271 9.89 4.42 9.58
CA PRO A 271 10.88 4.38 10.65
C PRO A 271 10.63 3.21 11.64
N PHE A 272 10.36 2.01 11.13
CA PHE A 272 10.26 0.80 11.95
C PHE A 272 11.65 0.26 12.30
N LYS A 273 11.76 -0.35 13.49
CA LYS A 273 12.97 -1.06 13.88
C LYS A 273 13.10 -2.32 13.04
N ARG A 274 14.26 -2.52 12.39
CA ARG A 274 14.52 -3.69 11.53
C ARG A 274 15.11 -4.88 12.28
N ASP A 275 15.50 -4.71 13.54
CA ASP A 275 16.07 -5.77 14.40
C ASP A 275 15.06 -6.88 14.73
N VAL A 276 13.76 -6.60 14.59
CA VAL A 276 12.67 -7.60 14.73
C VAL A 276 12.57 -8.56 13.54
N LEU A 277 13.21 -8.24 12.40
CA LEU A 277 13.20 -9.10 11.22
C LEU A 277 14.18 -10.27 11.43
N ASP A 278 13.93 -11.41 10.77
CA ASP A 278 14.90 -12.52 10.75
C ASP A 278 16.21 -12.03 10.13
N LYS A 279 17.36 -12.54 10.62
CA LYS A 279 18.71 -12.06 10.24
C LYS A 279 18.92 -11.85 8.73
N LYS A 280 18.38 -12.73 7.89
CA LYS A 280 18.51 -12.59 6.43
C LYS A 280 17.84 -11.33 5.89
N TYR A 281 16.75 -10.88 6.53
CA TYR A 281 16.01 -9.67 6.16
C TYR A 281 16.51 -8.39 6.82
N GLN A 282 17.43 -8.50 7.79
CA GLN A 282 18.14 -7.35 8.35
C GLN A 282 19.28 -6.86 7.43
N THR A 283 19.64 -7.66 6.41
CA THR A 283 20.69 -7.29 5.45
C THR A 283 20.16 -6.34 4.38
N ASN A 284 21.07 -5.54 3.80
CA ASN A 284 20.69 -4.62 2.73
C ASN A 284 20.48 -5.41 1.44
N PHE A 285 19.22 -5.62 1.04
CA PHE A 285 18.86 -6.11 -0.31
C PHE A 285 19.02 -5.04 -1.40
N TRP A 286 19.74 -3.97 -1.08
CA TRP A 286 19.87 -2.82 -1.93
C TRP A 286 21.31 -2.32 -1.96
N LYS A 287 21.64 -1.62 -3.04
CA LYS A 287 22.92 -0.94 -3.24
C LYS A 287 22.65 0.50 -3.65
N VAL A 288 23.50 1.41 -3.19
CA VAL A 288 23.53 2.78 -3.74
C VAL A 288 24.10 2.66 -5.16
N PRO A 289 23.45 3.22 -6.19
CA PRO A 289 24.00 3.26 -7.55
C PRO A 289 25.39 3.92 -7.54
N GLU A 290 26.31 3.39 -8.34
CA GLU A 290 27.60 4.07 -8.57
C GLU A 290 27.34 5.38 -9.32
N GLU A 291 27.94 6.48 -8.85
CA GLU A 291 27.85 7.83 -9.45
C GLU A 291 28.54 7.91 -10.83
#